data_AF-A0A8T0ZEB1-F1
#
_entry.id   AF-A0A8T0ZEB1-F1
#
_cell.length_a   1.000
_cell.length_b   1.000
_cell.length_c   1.000
_cell.angle_alpha   90.00
_cell.angle_beta   90.00
_cell.angle_gamma   90.00
#
_symmetry.space_group_name_H-M   'P 1'
#
loop_
_entity.id
_entity.type
_entity.pdbx_description
1 polymer ?
#
loop_
_entity_poly.entity_id
_entity_poly.type
_entity_poly.pdbx_seq_one_letter_code
_entity_poly.pdbx_strand_id
1 'polypeptide(L)'
;MFDDFQDHGKHVPVHAAKLLFDAAAENDAVALEILNRQGAELGKSATAVIHKLGMEKDTFDVVLAGSLLTRGDRGWIRSKVEKAVANVAPNATIVTLATEPVVGALWSAMDADGHTVSQDVYDKMRTFREFEHIKQTTR
;
A
#
# COMPACT_ATOMS: atom_id res chain seq x y z
N MET A 1 27.42 -13.39 6.02
CA MET A 1 27.48 -12.09 5.31
C MET A 1 26.10 -11.67 4.81
N PHE A 2 25.26 -12.58 4.30
CA PHE A 2 23.89 -12.25 3.85
C PHE A 2 22.95 -11.84 5.00
N ASP A 3 22.97 -12.58 6.11
CA ASP A 3 22.12 -12.31 7.29
C ASP A 3 22.77 -11.38 8.31
N ASP A 4 23.86 -10.71 7.94
CA ASP A 4 24.68 -9.90 8.85
C ASP A 4 23.89 -8.78 9.55
N PHE A 5 22.87 -8.24 8.88
CA PHE A 5 21.97 -7.25 9.48
C PHE A 5 20.98 -7.87 10.48
N GLN A 6 20.55 -9.11 10.26
CA GLN A 6 19.64 -9.83 11.16
C GLN A 6 20.40 -10.41 12.37
N ASP A 7 21.56 -11.01 12.13
CA ASP A 7 22.35 -11.73 13.15
C ASP A 7 23.06 -10.80 14.13
N HIS A 8 23.45 -9.61 13.69
CA HIS A 8 24.25 -8.66 14.50
C HIS A 8 23.50 -7.39 14.88
N GLY A 9 22.17 -7.35 14.70
CA GLY A 9 21.34 -6.20 15.07
C GLY A 9 21.72 -4.91 14.35
N LYS A 10 22.23 -5.00 13.11
CA LYS A 10 22.56 -3.81 12.32
C LYS A 10 21.30 -3.22 11.71
N HIS A 11 21.25 -1.89 11.62
CA HIS A 11 20.11 -1.19 11.05
C HIS A 11 20.31 -0.89 9.58
N VAL A 12 19.35 -1.29 8.75
CA VAL A 12 19.29 -0.86 7.35
C VAL A 12 19.01 0.65 7.31
N PRO A 13 19.78 1.45 6.57
CA PRO A 13 19.52 2.87 6.43
C PRO A 13 18.11 3.14 5.91
N VAL A 14 17.38 4.07 6.53
CA VAL A 14 15.99 4.42 6.16
C VAL A 14 15.84 4.91 4.72
N HIS A 15 16.93 5.36 4.10
CA HIS A 15 16.96 5.83 2.71
C HIS A 15 17.32 4.74 1.70
N ALA A 16 17.68 3.52 2.14
CA ALA A 16 18.03 2.43 1.24
C ALA A 16 16.88 2.08 0.28
N ALA A 17 15.63 2.15 0.74
CA ALA A 17 14.47 1.95 -0.12
C ALA A 17 14.36 3.01 -1.22
N LYS A 18 14.75 4.27 -0.97
CA LYS A 18 14.74 5.32 -2.00
C LYS A 18 15.80 5.04 -3.07
N LEU A 19 17.02 4.70 -2.63
CA LEU A 19 18.13 4.33 -3.51
C LEU A 19 17.78 3.13 -4.40
N LEU A 20 16.99 2.19 -3.89
CA LEU A 20 16.52 1.03 -4.66
C LEU A 20 15.70 1.45 -5.89
N PHE A 21 14.81 2.45 -5.76
CA PHE A 21 14.03 2.95 -6.89
C PHE A 21 14.88 3.74 -7.89
N ASP A 22 15.85 4.52 -7.40
CA ASP A 22 16.78 5.26 -8.26
C ASP A 22 17.65 4.29 -9.08
N ALA A 23 18.24 3.27 -8.43
CA ALA A 23 19.02 2.25 -9.10
C ALA A 23 18.20 1.44 -10.11
N ALA A 24 16.96 1.07 -9.77
CA ALA A 24 16.06 0.41 -10.71
C ALA A 24 15.71 1.29 -11.92
N ALA A 25 15.58 2.61 -11.73
CA ALA A 25 15.37 3.56 -12.82
C ALA A 25 16.59 3.66 -13.76
N GLU A 26 17.79 3.37 -13.25
CA GLU A 26 19.04 3.24 -14.00
C GLU A 26 19.22 1.85 -14.63
N ASN A 27 18.22 0.97 -14.55
CA ASN A 27 18.23 -0.42 -15.02
C ASN A 27 19.22 -1.33 -14.28
N ASP A 28 19.54 -1.04 -13.02
CA ASP A 28 20.27 -1.98 -12.18
C ASP A 28 19.49 -3.29 -12.02
N ALA A 29 20.11 -4.40 -12.43
CA ALA A 29 19.46 -5.70 -12.50
C ALA A 29 19.03 -6.21 -11.12
N VAL A 30 19.84 -5.97 -10.08
CA VAL A 30 19.57 -6.42 -8.72
C VAL A 30 18.42 -5.62 -8.11
N ALA A 31 18.41 -4.31 -8.31
CA ALA A 31 17.33 -3.44 -7.86
C ALA A 31 15.99 -3.82 -8.49
N LEU A 32 16.00 -4.05 -9.81
CA LEU A 32 14.83 -4.55 -10.52
C LEU A 32 14.37 -5.91 -9.97
N GLU A 33 15.29 -6.85 -9.74
CA GLU A 33 14.96 -8.16 -9.18
C GLU A 33 14.28 -8.03 -7.81
N ILE A 34 14.84 -7.22 -6.91
CA ILE A 34 14.29 -6.99 -5.57
C ILE A 34 12.87 -6.42 -5.65
N LEU A 35 12.64 -5.39 -6.47
CA LEU A 35 11.31 -4.78 -6.61
C LEU A 35 10.29 -5.74 -7.23
N ASN A 36 10.70 -6.49 -8.26
CA ASN A 36 9.83 -7.50 -8.89
C ASN A 36 9.48 -8.62 -7.90
N ARG A 37 10.44 -9.07 -7.08
CA ARG A 37 10.21 -10.06 -6.02
C ARG A 37 9.25 -9.52 -4.97
N GLN A 38 9.42 -8.26 -4.54
CA GLN A 38 8.50 -7.63 -3.60
C GLN A 38 7.06 -7.59 -4.15
N GLY A 39 6.89 -7.24 -5.42
CA GLY A 39 5.58 -7.29 -6.07
C GLY A 39 4.98 -8.69 -6.13
N ALA A 40 5.79 -9.71 -6.38
CA ALA A 40 5.33 -11.10 -6.35
C ALA A 40 4.88 -11.53 -4.95
N GLU A 41 5.61 -11.18 -3.89
CA GLU A 41 5.24 -11.52 -2.51
C GLU A 41 3.97 -10.80 -2.05
N LEU A 42 3.80 -9.53 -2.43
CA LEU A 42 2.55 -8.79 -2.18
C LEU A 42 1.37 -9.40 -2.95
N GLY A 43 1.58 -9.79 -4.22
CA GLY A 43 0.58 -10.50 -5.01
C GLY A 43 0.15 -11.82 -4.36
N LYS A 44 1.09 -12.63 -3.90
CA LYS A 44 0.78 -13.88 -3.14
C LYS A 44 -0.04 -13.60 -1.90
N SER A 45 0.31 -12.55 -1.15
CA SER A 45 -0.41 -12.15 0.06
C SER A 45 -1.86 -11.77 -0.24
N ALA A 46 -2.09 -10.96 -1.27
CA ALA A 46 -3.42 -10.57 -1.70
C ALA A 46 -4.24 -11.79 -2.18
N THR A 47 -3.67 -12.63 -3.04
CA THR A 47 -4.29 -13.86 -3.53
C THR A 47 -4.69 -14.79 -2.38
N ALA A 48 -3.83 -14.96 -1.37
CA ALA A 48 -4.13 -15.80 -0.22
C ALA A 48 -5.35 -15.30 0.57
N VAL A 49 -5.47 -13.98 0.76
CA VAL A 49 -6.63 -13.38 1.45
C VAL A 49 -7.90 -13.54 0.62
N ILE A 50 -7.83 -13.30 -0.69
CA ILE A 50 -8.99 -13.47 -1.61
C ILE A 50 -9.54 -14.89 -1.51
N HIS A 51 -8.68 -15.90 -1.61
CA HIS A 51 -9.10 -17.31 -1.47
C HIS A 51 -9.64 -17.62 -0.08
N LYS A 52 -8.99 -17.07 0.97
CA LYS A 52 -9.42 -17.33 2.35
C LYS A 52 -10.81 -16.78 2.64
N LEU A 53 -11.19 -15.67 1.99
CA LEU A 53 -12.49 -15.02 2.14
C LEU A 53 -13.51 -15.49 1.09
N GLY A 54 -13.12 -16.26 0.08
CA GLY A 54 -14.01 -16.75 -0.98
C GLY A 54 -14.48 -15.65 -1.95
N MET A 55 -13.64 -14.64 -2.17
CA MET A 55 -14.00 -13.42 -2.91
C MET A 55 -13.63 -13.48 -4.41
N GLU A 56 -13.32 -14.64 -4.98
CA GLU A 56 -12.82 -14.78 -6.36
C GLU A 56 -13.78 -14.24 -7.43
N LYS A 57 -15.09 -14.19 -7.13
CA LYS A 57 -16.13 -13.71 -8.05
C LYS A 57 -16.65 -12.33 -7.71
N ASP A 58 -16.23 -11.77 -6.58
CA ASP A 58 -16.76 -10.51 -6.05
C ASP A 58 -16.16 -9.31 -6.78
N THR A 59 -16.89 -8.21 -6.76
CA THR A 59 -16.40 -6.90 -7.21
C THR A 59 -15.95 -6.11 -5.99
N PHE A 60 -14.64 -5.84 -5.90
CA PHE A 60 -14.05 -5.11 -4.77
C PHE A 60 -12.74 -4.43 -5.20
N ASP A 61 -12.29 -3.49 -4.36
CA ASP A 61 -11.01 -2.83 -4.55
C ASP A 61 -9.92 -3.50 -3.71
N VAL A 62 -8.77 -3.76 -4.35
CA VAL A 62 -7.51 -4.03 -3.65
C VAL A 62 -6.75 -2.72 -3.57
N VAL A 63 -6.72 -2.13 -2.39
CA VAL A 63 -6.15 -0.80 -2.15
C VAL A 63 -4.65 -0.91 -1.86
N LEU A 64 -3.83 -0.36 -2.76
CA LEU A 64 -2.39 -0.20 -2.55
C LEU A 64 -2.14 0.99 -1.62
N ALA A 65 -1.50 0.73 -0.49
CA ALA A 65 -1.16 1.72 0.53
C ALA A 65 0.31 1.62 0.94
N GLY A 66 0.84 2.71 1.50
CA GLY A 66 2.23 2.81 1.95
C GLY A 66 3.18 3.40 0.89
N SER A 67 4.22 4.08 1.37
CA SER A 67 5.09 4.92 0.54
C SER A 67 5.82 4.16 -0.58
N LEU A 68 6.11 2.87 -0.43
CA LEU A 68 6.74 2.07 -1.49
C LEU A 68 5.84 1.86 -2.71
N LEU A 69 4.52 1.78 -2.50
CA LEU A 69 3.53 1.57 -3.55
C LEU A 69 2.99 2.89 -4.10
N THR A 70 3.01 3.94 -3.28
CA THR A 70 2.47 5.26 -3.64
C THR A 70 3.53 6.25 -4.09
N ARG A 71 4.82 5.98 -3.85
CA ARG A 71 5.94 6.87 -4.17
C ARG A 71 7.12 6.09 -4.76
N GLY A 72 7.48 6.36 -6.01
CA GLY A 72 8.69 5.84 -6.65
C GLY A 72 8.52 4.55 -7.45
N ASP A 73 7.49 3.74 -7.19
CA ASP A 73 7.18 2.58 -8.03
C ASP A 73 6.73 3.02 -9.43
N ARG A 74 7.44 2.55 -10.47
CA ARG A 74 7.10 2.78 -11.89
C ARG A 74 6.34 1.60 -12.52
N GLY A 75 5.75 0.75 -11.67
CA GLY A 75 5.06 -0.47 -12.10
C GLY A 75 5.87 -1.74 -11.85
N TRP A 76 7.06 -1.66 -11.23
CA TRP A 76 7.86 -2.83 -10.88
C TRP A 76 7.16 -3.70 -9.83
N ILE A 77 6.52 -3.05 -8.85
CA ILE A 77 5.75 -3.73 -7.80
C ILE A 77 4.30 -3.88 -8.23
N ARG A 78 3.65 -2.76 -8.61
CA ARG A 78 2.21 -2.70 -8.95
C ARG A 78 1.80 -3.73 -10.00
N SER A 79 2.54 -3.86 -11.10
CA SER A 79 2.17 -4.78 -12.19
C SER A 79 2.12 -6.25 -11.76
N LYS A 80 2.96 -6.64 -10.79
CA LYS A 80 2.97 -8.00 -10.26
C LYS A 80 1.75 -8.27 -9.40
N VAL A 81 1.36 -7.29 -8.59
CA VAL A 81 0.14 -7.37 -7.77
C VAL A 81 -1.09 -7.40 -8.67
N GLU A 82 -1.18 -6.51 -9.66
CA GLU A 82 -2.26 -6.48 -10.66
C GLU A 82 -2.41 -7.84 -11.36
N LYS A 83 -1.30 -8.39 -11.87
CA LYS A 83 -1.32 -9.69 -12.53
C LYS A 83 -1.77 -10.82 -11.59
N ALA A 84 -1.27 -10.84 -10.36
CA ALA A 84 -1.62 -11.86 -9.38
C ALA A 84 -3.11 -11.83 -9.01
N VAL A 85 -3.65 -10.63 -8.77
CA VAL A 85 -5.06 -10.43 -8.41
C VAL A 85 -5.97 -10.74 -9.60
N ALA A 86 -5.67 -10.22 -10.79
CA ALA A 86 -6.49 -10.45 -11.98
C ALA A 86 -6.63 -11.94 -12.35
N ASN A 87 -5.61 -12.75 -12.03
CA ASN A 87 -5.65 -14.19 -12.27
C ASN A 87 -6.64 -14.94 -11.34
N VAL A 88 -6.95 -14.40 -10.17
CA VAL A 88 -7.78 -15.09 -9.15
C VAL A 88 -9.12 -14.40 -8.87
N ALA A 89 -9.18 -13.08 -9.03
CA ALA A 89 -10.37 -12.25 -8.86
C ALA A 89 -10.44 -11.24 -10.03
N PRO A 90 -10.91 -11.64 -11.22
CA PRO A 90 -10.90 -10.79 -12.42
C PRO A 90 -11.82 -9.57 -12.33
N ASN A 91 -12.77 -9.57 -11.38
CA ASN A 91 -13.67 -8.45 -11.12
C ASN A 91 -13.11 -7.46 -10.08
N ALA A 92 -11.96 -7.76 -9.47
CA ALA A 92 -11.32 -6.88 -8.51
C ALA A 92 -10.53 -5.77 -9.23
N THR A 93 -10.50 -4.57 -8.63
CA THR A 93 -9.76 -3.43 -9.17
C THR A 93 -8.59 -3.07 -8.26
N ILE A 94 -7.40 -2.87 -8.84
CA ILE A 94 -6.25 -2.35 -8.10
C ILE A 94 -6.32 -0.82 -8.06
N VAL A 95 -6.56 -0.25 -6.87
CA VAL A 95 -6.62 1.20 -6.68
C VAL A 95 -5.50 1.67 -5.75
N THR A 96 -5.08 2.92 -5.88
CA THR A 96 -4.15 3.54 -4.93
C THR A 96 -4.94 4.29 -3.87
N LEU A 97 -4.55 4.16 -2.61
CA LEU A 97 -5.18 4.90 -1.52
C LEU A 97 -5.18 6.41 -1.82
N ALA A 98 -6.37 7.00 -1.86
CA ALA A 98 -6.57 8.39 -2.26
C ALA A 98 -6.75 9.36 -1.09
N THR A 99 -6.93 8.83 0.13
CA THR A 99 -7.19 9.58 1.36
C THR A 99 -6.20 9.15 2.42
N GLU A 100 -5.74 10.08 3.25
CA GLU A 100 -4.78 9.80 4.30
C GLU A 100 -5.33 8.71 5.27
N PRO A 101 -4.57 7.64 5.58
CA PRO A 101 -5.02 6.54 6.44
C PRO A 101 -5.60 6.98 7.79
N VAL A 102 -5.12 8.11 8.34
CA VAL A 102 -5.60 8.66 9.62
C VAL A 102 -7.09 8.99 9.61
N VAL A 103 -7.66 9.30 8.44
CA VAL A 103 -9.10 9.54 8.27
C VAL A 103 -9.91 8.29 8.61
N GLY A 104 -9.42 7.10 8.26
CA GLY A 104 -10.07 5.84 8.61
C GLY A 104 -10.11 5.59 10.12
N ALA A 105 -9.08 6.03 10.86
CA ALA A 105 -9.07 5.95 12.31
C ALA A 105 -10.12 6.88 12.94
N LEU A 106 -10.30 8.09 12.39
CA LEU A 106 -11.36 9.01 12.81
C LEU A 106 -12.76 8.41 12.58
N TRP A 107 -13.00 7.86 11.38
CA TRP A 107 -14.29 7.21 11.08
C TRP A 107 -14.55 6.01 11.99
N SER A 108 -13.52 5.22 12.30
CA SER A 108 -13.64 4.11 13.26
C SER A 108 -13.98 4.60 14.66
N ALA A 109 -13.42 5.74 15.10
CA ALA A 109 -13.74 6.33 16.39
C ALA A 109 -15.18 6.89 16.45
N MET A 110 -15.65 7.50 15.35
CA MET A 110 -17.04 7.96 15.23
C MET A 110 -18.00 6.77 15.34
N ASP A 111 -17.75 5.70 14.58
CA ASP A 111 -18.59 4.50 14.61
C ASP A 111 -18.62 3.85 16.00
N ALA A 112 -17.47 3.79 16.68
CA ALA A 112 -17.36 3.27 18.05
C ALA A 112 -18.13 4.12 19.09
N ASP A 113 -18.31 5.42 18.85
CA ASP A 113 -19.08 6.34 19.68
C ASP A 113 -20.57 6.43 19.25
N GLY A 114 -20.99 5.56 18.31
CA GLY A 114 -22.36 5.50 17.79
C GLY A 114 -22.71 6.61 16.80
N HIS A 115 -21.72 7.36 16.32
CA HIS A 115 -21.89 8.38 15.30
C HIS A 115 -21.78 7.77 13.90
N THR A 116 -22.79 8.00 13.06
CA THR A 116 -22.72 7.63 11.65
C THR A 116 -21.86 8.62 10.85
N VAL A 117 -21.02 8.09 9.97
CA VAL A 117 -20.27 8.92 9.01
C VAL A 117 -21.24 9.37 7.93
N SER A 118 -21.77 10.60 8.06
CA SER A 118 -22.65 11.18 7.05
C SER A 118 -21.91 11.40 5.74
N GLN A 119 -22.67 11.44 4.63
CA GLN A 119 -22.10 11.70 3.30
C GLN A 119 -21.31 13.02 3.24
N ASP A 120 -21.79 14.06 3.92
CA ASP A 120 -21.09 15.36 4.01
C ASP A 120 -19.74 15.24 4.74
N VAL A 121 -19.69 14.48 5.83
CA VAL A 121 -18.43 14.20 6.54
C VAL A 121 -17.49 13.38 5.66
N TYR A 122 -18.00 12.35 4.99
CA TYR A 122 -17.22 11.55 4.06
C TYR A 122 -16.61 12.42 2.93
N ASP A 123 -17.44 13.25 2.29
CA ASP A 123 -17.02 14.13 1.19
C ASP A 123 -16.01 15.19 1.60
N LYS A 124 -16.13 15.74 2.81
CA LYS A 124 -15.13 16.66 3.37
C LYS A 124 -13.83 15.93 3.66
N MET A 125 -13.90 14.80 4.35
CA MET A 125 -12.70 14.12 4.86
C MET A 125 -11.90 13.43 3.75
N ARG A 126 -12.54 12.93 2.68
CA ARG A 126 -11.82 12.33 1.55
C ARG A 126 -10.90 13.30 0.79
N THR A 127 -11.06 14.61 1.01
CA THR A 127 -10.19 15.64 0.41
C THR A 127 -8.79 15.68 1.03
N PHE A 128 -8.62 15.15 2.26
CA PHE A 128 -7.31 15.08 2.91
C PHE A 128 -6.49 13.92 2.33
N ARG A 129 -5.72 14.23 1.29
CA ARG A 129 -4.85 13.24 0.60
C ARG A 129 -3.45 13.14 1.19
N GLU A 130 -3.02 14.17 1.92
CA GLU A 130 -1.72 14.22 2.56
C GLU A 130 -1.88 14.78 3.97
N PHE A 131 -1.12 14.20 4.91
CA PHE A 131 -1.12 14.61 6.31
C PHE A 131 -0.86 16.12 6.52
N GLU A 132 0.03 16.74 5.74
CA GLU A 132 0.38 18.16 5.87
C GLU A 132 -0.81 19.11 5.62
N HIS A 133 -1.82 18.65 4.89
CA HIS A 133 -3.05 19.43 4.66
C HIS A 133 -4.02 19.40 5.86
N ILE A 134 -3.76 18.56 6.86
CA ILE A 134 -4.53 18.49 8.10
C ILE A 134 -3.99 19.56 9.05
N LYS A 135 -4.73 20.67 9.19
CA LYS A 135 -4.36 21.76 10.11
C LYS A 135 -4.28 21.24 11.54
N GLN A 136 -3.07 21.17 12.09
CA GLN A 136 -2.87 20.87 13.49
C GLN A 136 -3.37 22.05 14.33
N THR A 137 -4.37 21.81 15.17
CA THR A 137 -4.78 22.77 16.19
C THR A 137 -3.91 22.49 17.42
N THR A 138 -2.98 23.38 17.72
CA THR A 138 -2.25 23.36 18.98
C THR A 138 -3.27 23.56 20.10
N ARG A 139 -3.39 22.58 21.00
CA ARG A 139 -4.14 22.73 22.26
C ARG A 139 -3.36 23.57 23.25
#